data_AF-A0A415JIC6-F1
#
_entry.id   AF-A0A415JIC6-F1
#
_cell.length_a   1.000
_cell.length_b   1.000
_cell.length_c   1.000
_cell.angle_alpha   90.00
_cell.angle_beta   90.00
_cell.angle_gamma   90.00
#
_symmetry.space_group_name_H-M   'P 1'
#
loop_
_entity.id
_entity.type
_entity.pdbx_description
1 polymer ?
#
loop_
_entity_poly.entity_id
_entity_poly.type
_entity_poly.pdbx_seq_one_letter_code
_entity_poly.pdbx_strand_id
1 'polypeptide(L)'
;METLEQIKADAVEVFCYDREVRPQDRAHAYLGKYRVKRGYNDTAMQVAVVDMIERAYEAGRAGIADANLVQNLRRQLTSIEATVGDAIDLLDESVGGGLR
;
A
#
# COMPACT_ATOMS: atom_id res chain seq x y z
N MET A 1 7.00 3.71 -3.86
CA MET A 1 6.28 2.56 -3.29
C MET A 1 6.14 1.55 -4.39
N GLU A 2 6.52 0.31 -4.12
CA GLU A 2 6.41 -0.75 -5.11
C GLU A 2 4.97 -1.19 -5.26
N THR A 3 4.55 -1.49 -6.50
CA THR A 3 3.16 -1.84 -6.78
C THR A 3 2.97 -3.35 -6.81
N LEU A 4 1.77 -3.81 -6.49
CA LEU A 4 1.39 -5.21 -6.64
C LEU A 4 1.67 -5.74 -8.05
N GLU A 5 1.52 -4.90 -9.08
CA GLU A 5 1.79 -5.27 -10.47
C GLU A 5 3.29 -5.47 -10.74
N GLN A 6 4.17 -4.71 -10.10
CA GLN A 6 5.62 -4.95 -10.17
C GLN A 6 5.99 -6.29 -9.52
N ILE A 7 5.41 -6.61 -8.37
CA ILE A 7 5.67 -7.89 -7.66
C ILE A 7 5.14 -9.07 -8.48
N LYS A 8 3.95 -8.95 -9.09
CA LYS A 8 3.42 -9.97 -10.01
C LYS A 8 4.30 -10.14 -11.24
N ALA A 9 4.81 -9.06 -11.81
CA ALA A 9 5.72 -9.12 -12.95
C ALA A 9 7.01 -9.84 -12.58
N ASP A 10 7.58 -9.59 -11.41
CA ASP A 10 8.75 -10.32 -10.92
C ASP A 10 8.44 -11.81 -10.72
N ALA A 11 7.27 -12.16 -10.18
CA ALA A 11 6.86 -13.55 -10.05
C ALA A 11 6.75 -14.25 -11.41
N VAL A 12 6.19 -13.57 -12.42
CA VAL A 12 6.17 -14.08 -13.79
C VAL A 12 7.59 -14.21 -14.34
N GLU A 13 8.43 -13.20 -14.19
CA GLU A 13 9.84 -13.20 -14.64
C GLU A 13 10.62 -14.39 -14.07
N VAL A 14 10.42 -14.72 -12.79
CA VAL A 14 11.14 -15.82 -12.13
C VAL A 14 10.51 -17.19 -12.40
N PHE A 15 9.19 -17.31 -12.38
CA PHE A 15 8.49 -18.61 -12.32
C PHE A 15 7.78 -19.03 -13.61
N CYS A 16 7.62 -18.16 -14.61
CA CYS A 16 6.92 -18.54 -15.84
C CYS A 16 7.63 -19.69 -16.57
N TYR A 17 6.91 -20.50 -17.34
CA TYR A 17 7.59 -21.51 -18.14
C TYR A 17 8.45 -20.86 -19.22
N ASP A 18 9.71 -21.30 -19.30
CA ASP A 18 10.65 -20.91 -20.34
C ASP A 18 11.47 -22.15 -20.70
N ARG A 19 11.64 -22.39 -22.00
CA ARG A 19 12.35 -23.56 -22.54
C ARG A 19 13.87 -23.38 -22.45
N GLU A 20 14.35 -22.15 -22.52
CA GLU A 20 15.77 -21.83 -22.64
C GLU A 20 16.42 -21.53 -21.29
N VAL A 21 15.67 -20.93 -20.37
CA VAL A 21 16.19 -20.51 -19.07
C VAL A 21 15.42 -21.18 -17.94
N ARG A 22 16.16 -21.84 -17.04
CA ARG A 22 15.53 -22.50 -15.88
C ARG A 22 15.08 -21.44 -14.86
N PRO A 23 13.95 -21.67 -14.16
CA PRO A 23 13.51 -20.79 -13.08
C PRO A 23 14.57 -20.50 -12.03
N GLN A 24 15.41 -21.49 -11.69
CA GLN A 24 16.51 -21.33 -10.73
C GLN A 24 17.53 -20.25 -11.16
N ASP A 25 17.88 -20.22 -12.45
CA ASP A 25 18.86 -19.26 -12.99
C ASP A 25 18.26 -17.83 -13.00
N ARG A 26 16.96 -17.71 -13.30
CA ARG A 26 16.24 -16.44 -13.19
C ARG A 26 16.03 -15.99 -11.76
N ALA A 27 15.82 -16.90 -10.82
CA ALA A 27 15.80 -16.58 -9.40
C ALA A 27 17.15 -16.00 -8.94
N HIS A 28 18.27 -16.53 -9.44
CA HIS A 28 19.58 -15.92 -9.19
C HIS A 28 19.70 -14.49 -9.75
N ALA A 29 19.22 -14.25 -10.98
CA ALA A 29 19.17 -12.90 -11.56
C ALA A 29 18.29 -11.95 -10.74
N TYR A 30 17.12 -12.42 -10.27
CA TYR A 30 16.23 -11.69 -9.38
C TYR A 30 16.92 -11.29 -8.07
N LEU A 31 17.60 -12.23 -7.39
CA LEU A 31 18.33 -11.92 -6.15
C LEU A 31 19.42 -10.86 -6.41
N GLY A 32 20.06 -10.89 -7.58
CA GLY A 32 21.01 -9.85 -7.99
C GLY A 32 20.36 -8.48 -8.22
N LYS A 33 19.24 -8.44 -8.97
CA LYS A 33 18.44 -7.24 -9.26
C LYS A 33 18.00 -6.52 -7.98
N TYR A 34 17.50 -7.28 -7.01
CA TYR A 34 16.98 -6.75 -5.74
C TYR A 34 17.99 -6.76 -4.59
N ARG A 35 19.23 -7.23 -4.83
CA ARG A 35 20.30 -7.36 -3.83
C ARG A 35 19.89 -8.18 -2.59
N VAL A 36 19.05 -9.18 -2.80
CA VAL A 36 18.54 -10.06 -1.74
C VAL A 36 19.63 -11.05 -1.36
N LYS A 37 19.93 -11.13 -0.06
CA LYS A 37 20.96 -12.03 0.46
C LYS A 37 20.39 -13.44 0.59
N ARG A 38 21.18 -14.43 0.20
CA ARG A 38 20.84 -15.86 0.33
C ARG A 38 21.73 -16.53 1.36
N GLY A 39 21.15 -17.35 2.22
CA GLY A 39 21.90 -18.25 3.10
C GLY A 39 22.55 -19.40 2.32
N TYR A 40 23.46 -20.12 2.97
CA TYR A 40 24.19 -21.22 2.34
C TYR A 40 23.29 -22.43 2.01
N ASN A 41 22.24 -22.64 2.82
CA ASN A 41 21.33 -23.78 2.71
C ASN A 41 20.05 -23.46 1.94
N ASP A 42 19.84 -22.21 1.54
CA ASP A 42 18.61 -21.79 0.86
C ASP A 42 18.76 -21.91 -0.67
N THR A 43 17.67 -22.33 -1.33
CA THR A 43 17.61 -22.25 -2.79
C THR A 43 17.36 -20.81 -3.24
N ALA A 44 17.83 -20.42 -4.42
CA ALA A 44 17.52 -19.09 -4.97
C ALA A 44 16.01 -18.89 -5.11
N MET A 45 15.29 -19.95 -5.49
CA MET A 45 13.84 -19.97 -5.64
C MET A 45 13.12 -19.69 -4.31
N GLN A 46 13.53 -20.36 -3.22
CA GLN A 46 12.96 -20.13 -1.89
C GLN A 46 13.13 -18.67 -1.47
N VAL A 47 14.35 -18.12 -1.60
CA VAL A 47 14.62 -16.74 -1.19
C VAL A 47 13.89 -15.73 -2.07
N ALA A 48 13.78 -15.98 -3.38
CA ALA A 48 12.99 -15.13 -4.28
C ALA A 48 11.50 -15.13 -3.88
N VAL A 49 10.90 -16.30 -3.58
CA VAL A 49 9.51 -16.38 -3.13
C VAL A 49 9.30 -15.64 -1.81
N VAL A 50 10.18 -15.86 -0.83
CA VAL A 50 10.05 -15.22 0.50
C VAL A 50 10.12 -13.70 0.37
N ASP A 51 11.09 -13.20 -0.38
CA ASP A 51 11.23 -11.76 -0.62
C ASP A 51 9.99 -11.15 -1.30
N MET A 52 9.43 -11.81 -2.33
CA MET A 52 8.19 -11.35 -2.97
C MET A 52 6.99 -11.35 -2.02
N ILE A 53 6.88 -12.33 -1.13
CA ILE A 53 5.82 -12.40 -0.11
C ILE A 53 5.96 -11.23 0.88
N GLU A 54 7.17 -10.96 1.36
CA GLU A 54 7.44 -9.86 2.27
C GLU A 54 7.11 -8.51 1.61
N ARG A 55 7.58 -8.28 0.38
CA ARG A 55 7.25 -7.08 -0.41
C ARG A 55 5.75 -6.90 -0.62
N ALA A 56 5.03 -7.99 -0.93
CA ALA A 56 3.57 -7.94 -1.11
C ALA A 56 2.85 -7.60 0.20
N TYR A 57 3.29 -8.18 1.33
CA TYR A 57 2.75 -7.87 2.65
C TYR A 57 2.95 -6.39 3.01
N GLU A 58 4.16 -5.86 2.78
CA GLU A 58 4.46 -4.46 3.07
C GLU A 58 3.68 -3.49 2.19
N ALA A 59 3.56 -3.78 0.90
CA ALA A 59 2.73 -2.98 -0.03
C ALA A 59 1.26 -2.98 0.40
N GLY A 60 0.73 -4.13 0.81
CA GLY A 60 -0.64 -4.22 1.33
C GLY A 60 -0.83 -3.44 2.64
N ARG A 61 0.12 -3.55 3.58
CA ARG A 61 0.10 -2.82 4.85
C ARG A 61 0.13 -1.31 4.64
N ALA A 62 0.95 -0.82 3.71
CA ALA A 62 1.01 0.60 3.35
C ALA A 62 -0.33 1.10 2.79
N GLY A 63 -0.95 0.35 1.88
CA GLY A 63 -2.27 0.69 1.34
C GLY A 63 -3.38 0.76 2.40
N ILE A 64 -3.33 -0.11 3.41
CA ILE A 64 -4.28 -0.08 4.54
C ILE A 64 -4.04 1.15 5.43
N ALA A 65 -2.78 1.48 5.72
CA ALA A 65 -2.46 2.65 6.52
C ALA A 65 -2.97 3.95 5.86
N ASP A 66 -2.77 4.06 4.55
CA ASP A 66 -3.27 5.19 3.75
C ASP A 66 -4.80 5.26 3.74
N ALA A 67 -5.47 4.11 3.54
CA ALA A 67 -6.93 4.05 3.58
C ALA A 67 -7.49 4.46 4.95
N ASN A 68 -6.87 4.00 6.04
CA ASN A 68 -7.27 4.38 7.40
C ASN A 68 -7.06 5.87 7.66
N LEU A 69 -5.94 6.45 7.20
CA LEU A 69 -5.72 7.88 7.28
C LEU A 69 -6.81 8.67 6.55
N VAL A 70 -7.14 8.28 5.31
CA VAL A 70 -8.20 8.94 4.52
C VAL A 70 -9.56 8.84 5.21
N GLN A 71 -9.91 7.68 5.77
CA GLN A 71 -11.16 7.49 6.51
C GLN A 71 -11.22 8.38 7.76
N ASN A 72 -10.12 8.46 8.51
CA ASN A 72 -10.02 9.31 9.69
C ASN A 72 -10.15 10.80 9.33
N LEU A 73 -9.46 11.25 8.27
CA LEU A 73 -9.55 12.63 7.79
C LEU A 73 -10.98 12.98 7.34
N ARG A 74 -11.65 12.06 6.63
CA ARG A 74 -13.06 12.25 6.23
C ARG A 74 -13.97 12.40 7.44
N ARG A 75 -13.81 11.54 8.45
CA ARG A 75 -14.60 11.61 9.69
C ARG A 75 -14.37 12.93 10.42
N GLN A 76 -13.12 13.39 10.49
CA GLN A 76 -12.79 14.68 11.10
C GLN A 76 -13.44 15.83 10.33
N LEU A 77 -13.37 15.82 8.99
CA LEU A 77 -13.99 16.84 8.16
C LEU A 77 -15.51 16.91 8.36
N THR A 78 -16.21 15.78 8.35
CA THR A 78 -17.66 15.74 8.61
C THR A 78 -18.01 16.29 10.00
N SER A 79 -17.19 16.03 11.02
CA SER A 79 -17.38 16.59 12.35
C SER A 79 -17.23 18.11 12.36
N ILE A 80 -16.23 18.63 11.63
CA ILE A 80 -16.00 20.08 11.50
C ILE A 80 -17.16 20.74 10.76
N GLU A 81 -17.60 20.16 9.65
CA GLU A 81 -18.73 20.66 8.86
C GLU A 81 -20.00 20.78 9.71
N ALA A 82 -20.30 19.78 10.54
CA ALA A 82 -21.43 19.83 11.46
C ALA A 82 -21.29 20.96 12.50
N THR A 83 -20.14 21.06 13.17
CA THR A 83 -19.90 22.12 14.17
C THR A 83 -19.95 23.53 13.57
N VAL A 84 -19.44 23.69 12.35
CA VAL A 84 -19.49 24.97 11.63
C VAL A 84 -20.93 25.31 11.22
N GLY A 85 -21.70 24.33 10.76
CA GLY A 85 -23.13 24.49 10.46
C GLY A 85 -23.92 24.99 11.67
N ASP A 86 -23.79 24.29 12.80
CA ASP A 86 -24.46 24.67 14.06
C ASP A 86 -24.07 26.09 14.50
N ALA A 87 -22.79 26.46 14.34
CA ALA A 87 -22.31 27.80 14.68
C ALA A 87 -22.88 28.88 13.75
N ILE A 88 -23.05 28.58 12.46
CA ILE A 88 -23.67 29.50 11.49
C ILE A 88 -25.15 29.72 11.85
N ASP A 89 -25.88 28.65 12.14
CA ASP A 89 -27.30 28.73 12.51
C ASP A 89 -27.50 29.57 13.79
N LEU A 90 -26.66 29.36 14.80
CA LEU A 90 -26.65 30.17 16.03
C LEU A 90 -26.35 31.65 15.78
N LEU A 91 -25.44 31.96 14.84
CA LEU A 91 -25.15 33.34 14.46
C LEU A 91 -26.35 33.97 13.76
N ASP A 92 -27.01 33.27 12.85
CA ASP A 92 -28.20 33.76 12.14
C ASP A 92 -29.35 34.08 13.13
N GLU A 93 -29.60 33.19 14.09
CA GLU A 93 -30.59 33.41 15.15
C GLU A 93 -30.25 34.65 16.00
N SER A 94 -28.98 34.86 16.33
CA SER A 94 -28.53 36.00 17.14
C SER A 94 -28.64 37.36 16.41
N VAL A 95 -28.47 37.37 15.08
CA VAL A 95 -28.56 38.60 14.26
C VAL A 95 -30.02 38.88 13.86
N GLY A 96 -30.81 37.87 13.57
CA GLY A 96 -32.23 37.99 13.22
C GLY A 96 -33.15 38.44 14.36
N GLY A 97 -32.74 38.20 15.62
CA GLY A 97 -33.50 38.61 16.82
C GLY A 97 -33.46 40.11 17.17
N GLY A 98 -32.59 40.90 16.52
CA GLY A 98 -32.37 42.32 16.84
C GLY A 98 -33.27 43.34 16.11
N LEU A 99 -34.15 42.89 15.21
CA LEU A 99 -35.02 43.76 14.38
C LEU A 99 -36.51 43.67 14.76
N ARG A 100 -36.82 43.60 16.05
CA ARG A 100 -38.18 43.79 16.59
C ARG A 100 -38.24 44.95 17.57
#